data_AF-A0A3D3FYG6-F1
#
_entry.id   AF-A0A3D3FYG6-F1
#
_cell.length_a   1.000
_cell.length_b   1.000
_cell.length_c   1.000
_cell.angle_alpha   90.00
_cell.angle_beta   90.00
_cell.angle_gamma   90.00
#
_symmetry.space_group_name_H-M   'P 1'
#
loop_
_entity.id
_entity.type
_entity.pdbx_description
1 polymer ?
#
loop_
_entity_poly.entity_id
_entity_poly.type
_entity_poly.pdbx_seq_one_letter_code
_entity_poly.pdbx_strand_id
1 'polypeptide(L)'
;MKRISGATFLMLVISVAAGAENFRTLVAGQIAVSADSASSDPAALPTLGLSYIDSALIALKTDPRFLRGVELELKVPQAYLKYRGSLAIAIYKAIGAVPTVGVADVSAERIGFELIPNKLQAVYQIPARKGHGLKASPYVSIPTGIVPPEAFPLLFRIWPVIKGLPEELEQLRFSLTAKPILTDEGALKLTLRYPEKLKDRNVTLRIDDEVRDPAIKEFMLKEGEHNLVIVSDDYRNESRAFTVERGKILEIALDLKDPTPIVSVEAPENARIYFDGQAVANPLASFPAEAGDHEIRFEVGDYSVVKPVVLLRGRSYRISLSIDVVVTESE
;
A
#
# COMPACT_ATOMS: atom_id res chain seq x y z
N MET A 1 3.23 -76.26 2.96
CA MET A 1 3.36 -75.60 1.65
C MET A 1 1.99 -75.14 1.16
N LYS A 2 1.73 -73.83 1.14
CA LYS A 2 1.09 -73.08 0.04
C LYS A 2 0.90 -71.63 0.48
N ARG A 3 1.72 -70.76 -0.13
CA ARG A 3 1.71 -69.30 0.03
C ARG A 3 0.47 -68.75 -0.66
N ILE A 4 -0.29 -67.88 0.00
CA ILE A 4 -1.30 -67.04 -0.64
C ILE A 4 -0.64 -65.67 -0.81
N SER A 5 -0.26 -65.38 -2.06
CA SER A 5 0.31 -64.11 -2.49
C SER A 5 -0.82 -63.10 -2.61
N GLY A 6 -0.86 -62.12 -1.71
CA GLY A 6 -1.74 -60.95 -1.85
C GLY A 6 -1.26 -60.10 -3.01
N ALA A 7 -2.08 -59.99 -4.05
CA ALA A 7 -1.85 -59.07 -5.15
C ALA A 7 -2.23 -57.65 -4.71
N THR A 8 -1.23 -56.81 -4.47
CA THR A 8 -1.40 -55.37 -4.25
C THR A 8 -1.83 -54.74 -5.57
N PHE A 9 -3.10 -54.32 -5.65
CA PHE A 9 -3.64 -53.57 -6.77
C PHE A 9 -3.14 -52.12 -6.68
N LEU A 10 -2.07 -51.81 -7.41
CA LEU A 10 -1.54 -50.45 -7.54
C LEU A 10 -2.50 -49.67 -8.46
N MET A 11 -3.38 -48.85 -7.88
CA MET A 11 -4.14 -47.85 -8.65
C MET A 11 -3.15 -46.81 -9.21
N LEU A 12 -2.83 -46.94 -10.48
CA LEU A 12 -2.12 -45.92 -11.24
C LEU A 12 -3.08 -44.73 -11.44
N VAL A 13 -2.95 -43.69 -10.63
CA VAL A 13 -3.60 -42.40 -10.88
C VAL A 13 -2.88 -41.77 -12.07
N ILE A 14 -3.46 -41.93 -13.26
CA ILE A 14 -3.03 -41.19 -14.45
C ILE A 14 -3.48 -39.74 -14.25
N SER A 15 -2.57 -38.90 -13.75
CA SER A 15 -2.72 -37.46 -13.81
C SER A 15 -2.66 -37.03 -15.28
N VAL A 16 -3.82 -36.93 -15.93
CA VAL A 16 -3.93 -36.25 -17.23
C VAL A 16 -3.53 -34.81 -16.95
N ALA A 17 -2.33 -34.41 -17.38
CA ALA A 17 -1.95 -33.01 -17.43
C ALA A 17 -3.03 -32.31 -18.25
N ALA A 18 -3.76 -31.38 -17.63
CA ALA A 18 -4.75 -30.56 -18.32
C ALA A 18 -3.99 -29.77 -19.40
N GLY A 19 -4.09 -30.25 -20.65
CA GLY A 19 -3.42 -29.63 -21.79
C GLY A 19 -4.07 -28.28 -22.12
N ALA A 20 -3.35 -27.46 -22.89
CA ALA A 20 -3.92 -26.24 -23.45
C ALA A 20 -5.11 -26.56 -24.36
N GLU A 21 -6.22 -25.84 -24.18
CA GLU A 21 -7.38 -25.87 -25.05
C GLU A 21 -7.22 -24.83 -26.16
N ASN A 22 -7.55 -25.20 -27.39
CA ASN A 22 -7.59 -24.27 -28.52
C ASN A 22 -9.03 -23.92 -28.85
N PHE A 23 -9.37 -22.63 -28.88
CA PHE A 23 -10.71 -22.16 -29.18
C PHE A 23 -10.73 -20.77 -29.80
N ARG A 24 -11.77 -20.48 -30.58
CA ARG A 24 -12.07 -19.14 -31.06
C ARG A 24 -13.03 -18.43 -30.10
N THR A 25 -12.78 -17.15 -29.83
CA THR A 25 -13.60 -16.32 -28.93
C THR A 25 -13.59 -14.86 -29.37
N LEU A 26 -14.57 -14.08 -28.90
CA LEU A 26 -14.52 -12.62 -28.96
C LEU A 26 -13.94 -12.08 -27.64
N VAL A 27 -12.84 -11.36 -27.70
CA VAL A 27 -12.26 -10.65 -26.55
C VAL A 27 -12.89 -9.27 -26.52
N ALA A 28 -13.83 -9.06 -25.60
CA ALA A 28 -14.56 -7.80 -25.47
C ALA A 28 -13.69 -6.67 -24.91
N GLY A 29 -12.63 -7.00 -24.16
CA GLY A 29 -11.80 -6.01 -23.49
C GLY A 29 -10.84 -6.60 -22.47
N GLN A 30 -10.12 -5.70 -21.82
CA GLN A 30 -9.25 -6.02 -20.69
C GLN A 30 -9.67 -5.20 -19.47
N ILE A 31 -9.82 -5.87 -18.33
CA ILE A 31 -10.01 -5.26 -17.02
C ILE A 31 -8.68 -5.25 -16.29
N ALA A 32 -8.18 -4.05 -15.96
CA ALA A 32 -6.99 -3.88 -15.15
C ALA A 32 -7.36 -3.81 -13.66
N VAL A 33 -6.86 -4.75 -12.88
CA VAL A 33 -7.10 -4.89 -11.44
C VAL A 33 -5.98 -4.17 -10.68
N SER A 34 -6.27 -3.01 -10.10
CA SER A 34 -5.30 -2.19 -9.35
C SER A 34 -5.76 -1.96 -7.90
N ALA A 35 -4.84 -1.52 -7.03
CA ALA A 35 -5.19 -1.22 -5.64
C ALA A 35 -6.29 -0.15 -5.51
N ASP A 36 -6.35 0.82 -6.43
CA ASP A 36 -7.38 1.86 -6.43
C ASP A 36 -8.78 1.30 -6.77
N SER A 37 -8.84 0.19 -7.50
CA SER A 37 -10.11 -0.53 -7.76
C SER A 37 -10.60 -1.37 -6.57
N ALA A 38 -9.94 -1.31 -5.41
CA ALA A 38 -10.40 -1.96 -4.18
C ALA A 38 -11.51 -1.18 -3.45
N SER A 39 -12.02 -0.08 -4.04
CA SER A 39 -13.07 0.75 -3.46
C SER A 39 -14.39 -0.01 -3.33
N SER A 40 -15.22 0.39 -2.37
CA SER A 40 -16.58 -0.12 -2.21
C SER A 40 -17.59 0.58 -3.11
N ASP A 41 -17.18 1.62 -3.85
CA ASP A 41 -18.05 2.37 -4.77
C ASP A 41 -18.20 1.60 -6.09
N PRO A 42 -19.38 1.04 -6.39
CA PRO A 42 -19.60 0.25 -7.59
C PRO A 42 -19.41 1.05 -8.89
N ALA A 43 -19.58 2.38 -8.86
CA ALA A 43 -19.43 3.23 -10.03
C ALA A 43 -17.96 3.43 -10.44
N ALA A 44 -17.03 3.26 -9.50
CA ALA A 44 -15.60 3.41 -9.73
C ALA A 44 -14.92 2.12 -10.19
N LEU A 45 -15.63 0.98 -10.19
CA LEU A 45 -15.04 -0.31 -10.53
C LEU A 45 -14.96 -0.52 -12.05
N PRO A 46 -13.80 -1.01 -12.55
CA PRO A 46 -13.64 -1.25 -13.98
C PRO A 46 -14.59 -2.36 -14.42
N THR A 47 -15.48 -2.02 -15.35
CA THR A 47 -16.60 -2.87 -15.77
C THR A 47 -16.59 -3.06 -17.28
N LEU A 48 -16.88 -4.29 -17.72
CA LEU A 48 -16.94 -4.67 -19.13
C LEU A 48 -18.29 -5.32 -19.45
N GLY A 49 -18.92 -4.90 -20.54
CA GLY A 49 -20.09 -5.56 -21.09
C GLY A 49 -19.70 -6.79 -21.88
N LEU A 50 -20.40 -7.91 -21.66
CA LEU A 50 -20.17 -9.19 -22.33
C LEU A 50 -21.46 -9.71 -22.97
N SER A 51 -21.34 -10.31 -24.15
CA SER A 51 -22.33 -11.22 -24.72
C SER A 51 -22.19 -12.63 -24.13
N TYR A 52 -23.08 -13.53 -24.50
CA TYR A 52 -23.14 -14.91 -24.01
C TYR A 52 -21.97 -15.82 -24.45
N ILE A 53 -21.10 -15.35 -25.38
CA ILE A 53 -19.89 -16.07 -25.85
C ILE A 53 -18.61 -15.25 -25.70
N ASP A 54 -18.71 -14.05 -25.12
CA ASP A 54 -17.57 -13.14 -25.03
C ASP A 54 -16.60 -13.59 -23.93
N SER A 55 -15.40 -13.03 -24.05
CA SER A 55 -14.31 -13.21 -23.10
C SER A 55 -13.70 -11.87 -22.70
N ALA A 56 -13.09 -11.85 -21.52
CA ALA A 56 -12.44 -10.70 -20.93
C ALA A 56 -11.04 -11.10 -20.44
N LEU A 57 -10.04 -10.27 -20.71
CA LEU A 57 -8.73 -10.40 -20.09
C LEU A 57 -8.75 -9.71 -18.71
N ILE A 58 -8.30 -10.41 -17.68
CA ILE A 58 -8.13 -9.89 -16.33
C ILE A 58 -6.63 -9.74 -16.10
N ALA A 59 -6.15 -8.51 -15.98
CA ALA A 59 -4.72 -8.20 -15.81
C ALA A 59 -4.46 -7.55 -14.45
N LEU A 60 -3.38 -7.95 -13.78
CA LEU A 60 -2.96 -7.33 -12.52
C LEU A 60 -2.12 -6.07 -12.77
N LYS A 61 -2.45 -5.00 -12.05
CA LYS A 61 -1.70 -3.73 -11.95
C LYS A 61 -1.53 -3.31 -10.49
N THR A 62 -1.34 -4.26 -9.60
CA THR A 62 -1.12 -4.04 -8.17
C THR A 62 0.11 -4.81 -7.70
N ASP A 63 0.73 -4.37 -6.61
CA ASP A 63 1.87 -5.08 -6.04
C ASP A 63 1.42 -6.44 -5.49
N PRO A 64 1.99 -7.56 -5.97
CA PRO A 64 1.54 -8.90 -5.61
C PRO A 64 1.67 -9.22 -4.12
N ARG A 65 2.54 -8.51 -3.38
CA ARG A 65 2.77 -8.76 -1.95
C ARG A 65 1.52 -8.54 -1.11
N PHE A 66 0.68 -7.59 -1.53
CA PHE A 66 -0.57 -7.26 -0.85
C PHE A 66 -1.78 -8.02 -1.41
N LEU A 67 -1.60 -8.87 -2.42
CA LEU A 67 -2.72 -9.54 -3.09
C LEU A 67 -3.08 -10.86 -2.38
N ARG A 68 -4.31 -10.97 -1.87
CA ARG A 68 -4.89 -12.25 -1.41
C ARG A 68 -5.58 -12.99 -2.54
N GLY A 69 -6.16 -12.27 -3.50
CA GLY A 69 -6.89 -12.83 -4.62
C GLY A 69 -7.50 -11.75 -5.51
N VAL A 70 -8.27 -12.17 -6.50
CA VAL A 70 -9.08 -11.28 -7.36
C VAL A 70 -10.54 -11.67 -7.20
N GLU A 71 -11.41 -10.69 -7.02
CA GLU A 71 -12.86 -10.88 -7.05
C GLU A 71 -13.39 -10.48 -8.42
N LEU A 72 -14.12 -11.39 -9.05
CA LEU A 72 -14.88 -11.18 -10.27
C LEU A 72 -16.36 -11.17 -9.92
N GLU A 73 -17.05 -10.10 -10.29
CA GLU A 73 -18.50 -10.00 -10.14
C GLU A 73 -19.15 -10.01 -11.52
N LEU A 74 -20.02 -11.00 -11.74
CA LEU A 74 -20.83 -11.10 -12.95
C LEU A 74 -22.28 -10.70 -12.61
N LYS A 75 -22.73 -9.57 -13.14
CA LYS A 75 -24.13 -9.18 -13.17
C LYS A 75 -24.81 -9.78 -14.38
N VAL A 76 -25.93 -10.43 -14.12
CA VAL A 76 -26.68 -11.23 -15.06
C VAL A 76 -28.04 -10.58 -15.31
N PRO A 77 -28.46 -10.39 -16.56
CA PRO A 77 -29.74 -9.75 -16.86
C PRO A 77 -30.91 -10.64 -16.41
N GLN A 78 -32.00 -10.04 -15.92
CA GLN A 78 -33.16 -10.78 -15.39
C GLN A 78 -33.76 -11.77 -16.40
N ALA A 79 -33.73 -11.44 -17.70
CA ALA A 79 -34.18 -12.32 -18.76
C ALA A 79 -33.42 -13.66 -18.83
N TYR A 80 -32.15 -13.70 -18.40
CA TYR A 80 -31.36 -14.92 -18.34
C TYR A 80 -31.94 -15.97 -17.38
N LEU A 81 -32.66 -15.56 -16.33
CA LEU A 81 -33.16 -16.50 -15.31
C LEU A 81 -34.10 -17.57 -15.89
N LYS A 82 -34.73 -17.31 -17.05
CA LYS A 82 -35.53 -18.28 -17.81
C LYS A 82 -34.67 -19.39 -18.45
N TYR A 83 -33.40 -19.11 -18.70
CA TYR A 83 -32.43 -19.97 -19.37
C TYR A 83 -31.33 -20.47 -18.42
N ARG A 84 -31.63 -20.57 -17.12
CA ARG A 84 -30.68 -21.06 -16.11
C ARG A 84 -30.05 -22.39 -16.52
N GLY A 85 -28.74 -22.52 -16.32
CA GLY A 85 -27.99 -23.72 -16.69
C GLY A 85 -27.67 -23.84 -18.20
N SER A 86 -28.03 -22.84 -19.02
CA SER A 86 -27.63 -22.79 -20.44
C SER A 86 -26.22 -22.24 -20.67
N LEU A 87 -25.67 -21.51 -19.70
CA LEU A 87 -24.36 -20.85 -19.77
C LEU A 87 -23.51 -21.22 -18.54
N ALA A 88 -22.20 -21.28 -18.77
CA ALA A 88 -21.15 -21.45 -17.77
C ALA A 88 -20.15 -20.32 -17.87
N ILE A 89 -19.34 -20.16 -16.83
CA ILE A 89 -18.09 -19.41 -16.88
C ILE A 89 -16.92 -20.38 -17.00
N ALA A 90 -15.90 -19.97 -17.72
CA ALA A 90 -14.61 -20.66 -17.79
C ALA A 90 -13.49 -19.65 -17.55
N ILE A 91 -12.50 -20.05 -16.75
CA ILE A 91 -11.32 -19.24 -16.43
C ILE A 91 -10.09 -19.97 -16.94
N TYR A 92 -9.25 -19.25 -17.69
CA TYR A 92 -8.03 -19.79 -18.28
C TYR A 92 -6.79 -19.00 -17.84
N LYS A 93 -5.65 -19.69 -17.75
CA LYS A 93 -4.30 -19.12 -17.58
C LYS A 93 -3.39 -19.59 -18.72
N ALA A 94 -2.12 -19.18 -18.68
CA ALA A 94 -1.08 -19.65 -19.61
C ALA A 94 -1.51 -19.46 -21.08
N ILE A 95 -1.97 -18.26 -21.39
CA ILE A 95 -2.45 -17.88 -22.71
C ILE A 95 -1.24 -17.80 -23.65
N GLY A 96 -1.19 -18.65 -24.67
CA GLY A 96 -0.02 -18.79 -25.55
C GLY A 96 0.42 -17.48 -26.21
N ALA A 97 -0.53 -16.74 -26.78
CA ALA A 97 -0.35 -15.35 -27.21
C ALA A 97 -1.51 -14.53 -26.66
N VAL A 98 -1.20 -13.51 -25.84
CA VAL A 98 -2.23 -12.67 -25.22
C VAL A 98 -3.00 -11.93 -26.32
N PRO A 99 -4.31 -12.17 -26.49
CA PRO A 99 -5.08 -11.62 -27.59
C PRO A 99 -5.36 -10.13 -27.39
N THR A 100 -5.49 -9.38 -28.48
CA THR A 100 -6.05 -8.02 -28.46
C THR A 100 -7.58 -8.07 -28.50
N VAL A 101 -8.22 -6.92 -28.29
CA VAL A 101 -9.68 -6.80 -28.41
C VAL A 101 -10.15 -7.20 -29.81
N GLY A 102 -11.20 -8.01 -29.89
CA GLY A 102 -11.74 -8.55 -31.13
C GLY A 102 -11.76 -10.07 -31.18
N VAL A 103 -11.97 -10.63 -32.37
CA VAL A 103 -12.00 -12.09 -32.58
C VAL A 103 -10.58 -12.63 -32.51
N ALA A 104 -10.36 -13.64 -31.68
CA ALA A 104 -9.06 -14.27 -31.50
C ALA A 104 -9.16 -15.80 -31.44
N ASP A 105 -8.15 -16.46 -31.99
CA ASP A 105 -7.89 -17.88 -31.82
C ASP A 105 -6.91 -18.03 -30.65
N VAL A 106 -7.36 -18.65 -29.57
CA VAL A 106 -6.68 -18.68 -28.27
C VAL A 106 -6.27 -20.11 -27.93
N SER A 107 -5.06 -20.26 -27.41
CA SER A 107 -4.57 -21.49 -26.78
C SER A 107 -4.30 -21.21 -25.30
N ALA A 108 -5.00 -21.88 -24.37
CA ALA A 108 -4.88 -21.60 -22.94
C ALA A 108 -5.27 -22.80 -22.05
N GLU A 109 -4.76 -22.85 -20.81
CA GLU A 109 -5.08 -23.90 -19.83
C GLU A 109 -6.30 -23.52 -18.98
N ARG A 110 -7.35 -24.33 -19.00
CA ARG A 110 -8.55 -24.09 -18.17
C ARG A 110 -8.26 -24.42 -16.71
N ILE A 111 -8.55 -23.48 -15.82
CA ILE A 111 -8.33 -23.60 -14.36
C ILE A 111 -9.58 -23.45 -13.51
N GLY A 112 -10.69 -23.03 -14.12
CA GLY A 112 -11.99 -22.98 -13.47
C GLY A 112 -13.11 -23.14 -14.48
N PHE A 113 -14.18 -23.80 -14.06
CA PHE A 113 -15.38 -24.00 -14.88
C PHE A 113 -16.59 -24.23 -13.98
N GLU A 114 -17.61 -23.37 -14.08
CA GLU A 114 -18.84 -23.50 -13.30
C GLU A 114 -20.05 -23.01 -14.08
N LEU A 115 -21.22 -23.60 -13.84
CA LEU A 115 -22.47 -23.07 -14.38
C LEU A 115 -22.79 -21.71 -13.74
N ILE A 116 -23.31 -20.76 -14.53
CA ILE A 116 -23.76 -19.48 -13.97
C ILE A 116 -24.92 -19.76 -13.00
N PRO A 117 -24.82 -19.31 -11.74
CA PRO A 117 -25.84 -19.61 -10.74
C PRO A 117 -27.16 -18.91 -11.05
N ASN A 118 -28.26 -19.43 -10.50
CA ASN A 118 -29.60 -18.88 -10.68
C ASN A 118 -29.83 -17.61 -9.83
N LYS A 119 -29.03 -16.57 -10.06
CA LYS A 119 -29.04 -15.28 -9.35
C LYS A 119 -28.67 -14.17 -10.33
N LEU A 120 -29.13 -12.94 -10.05
CA LEU A 120 -28.79 -11.75 -10.84
C LEU A 120 -27.33 -11.29 -10.68
N GLN A 121 -26.64 -11.82 -9.68
CA GLN A 121 -25.27 -11.49 -9.36
C GLN A 121 -24.56 -12.77 -8.92
N ALA A 122 -23.39 -13.01 -9.50
CA ALA A 122 -22.50 -14.11 -9.15
C ALA A 122 -21.12 -13.55 -8.82
N VAL A 123 -20.56 -13.93 -7.67
CA VAL A 123 -19.23 -13.51 -7.24
C VAL A 123 -18.29 -14.71 -7.27
N TYR A 124 -17.18 -14.57 -7.98
CA TYR A 124 -16.13 -15.56 -8.08
C TYR A 124 -14.84 -14.98 -7.50
N GLN A 125 -14.23 -15.66 -6.55
CA GLN A 125 -12.95 -15.26 -5.98
C GLN A 125 -11.85 -16.20 -6.43
N ILE A 126 -10.79 -15.64 -6.99
CA ILE A 126 -9.61 -16.35 -7.48
C ILE A 126 -8.49 -16.14 -6.46
N PRO A 127 -8.09 -17.16 -5.67
CA PRO A 127 -7.03 -17.02 -4.67
C PRO A 127 -5.67 -16.79 -5.33
N ALA A 128 -4.89 -15.82 -4.85
CA ALA A 128 -3.58 -15.49 -5.40
C ALA A 128 -2.39 -16.09 -4.64
N ARG A 129 -2.59 -16.52 -3.39
CA ARG A 129 -1.51 -17.02 -2.53
C ARG A 129 -1.98 -18.06 -1.52
N LYS A 130 -1.04 -18.81 -0.93
CA LYS A 130 -1.32 -19.66 0.23
C LYS A 130 -1.72 -18.80 1.43
N GLY A 131 -2.58 -19.33 2.30
CA GLY A 131 -3.06 -18.59 3.47
C GLY A 131 -3.94 -17.38 3.11
N HIS A 132 -4.56 -17.37 1.93
CA HIS A 132 -5.41 -16.27 1.46
C HIS A 132 -6.66 -16.04 2.32
N GLY A 133 -7.14 -17.03 3.10
CA GLY A 133 -8.29 -16.88 4.00
C GLY A 133 -9.64 -16.63 3.33
N LEU A 134 -9.73 -16.78 2.01
CA LEU A 134 -10.99 -16.69 1.25
C LEU A 134 -11.82 -17.95 1.50
N LYS A 135 -13.13 -17.80 1.63
CA LYS A 135 -14.05 -18.90 1.94
C LYS A 135 -15.22 -18.86 0.97
N ALA A 136 -15.54 -20.01 0.39
CA ALA A 136 -16.77 -20.17 -0.38
C ALA A 136 -17.99 -19.97 0.54
N SER A 137 -19.05 -19.40 -0.01
CA SER A 137 -20.33 -19.20 0.68
C SER A 137 -21.48 -19.38 -0.33
N PRO A 138 -22.75 -19.36 0.11
CA PRO A 138 -23.88 -19.42 -0.84
C PRO A 138 -23.89 -18.30 -1.89
N TYR A 139 -23.15 -17.22 -1.69
CA TYR A 139 -23.09 -16.04 -2.58
C TYR A 139 -21.74 -15.86 -3.26
N VAL A 140 -20.71 -16.62 -2.87
CA VAL A 140 -19.34 -16.48 -3.36
C VAL A 140 -18.78 -17.86 -3.71
N SER A 141 -18.37 -18.04 -4.96
CA SER A 141 -17.68 -19.24 -5.42
C SER A 141 -16.17 -19.03 -5.48
N ILE A 142 -15.42 -20.12 -5.33
CA ILE A 142 -13.97 -20.17 -5.52
C ILE A 142 -13.71 -21.24 -6.59
N PRO A 143 -13.83 -20.90 -7.88
CA PRO A 143 -13.86 -21.88 -8.97
C PRO A 143 -12.48 -22.45 -9.34
N THR A 144 -11.41 -22.00 -8.68
CA THR A 144 -10.03 -22.35 -9.01
C THR A 144 -9.24 -22.79 -7.77
N GLY A 145 -8.11 -23.46 -7.99
CA GLY A 145 -7.03 -23.49 -7.00
C GLY A 145 -6.34 -22.13 -6.85
N ILE A 146 -5.17 -22.12 -6.20
CA ILE A 146 -4.33 -20.92 -6.10
C ILE A 146 -3.76 -20.58 -7.48
N VAL A 147 -3.97 -19.33 -7.90
CA VAL A 147 -3.46 -18.76 -9.14
C VAL A 147 -2.41 -17.69 -8.81
N PRO A 148 -1.11 -17.99 -8.92
CA PRO A 148 -0.07 -17.05 -8.52
C PRO A 148 -0.09 -15.80 -9.42
N PRO A 149 0.34 -14.62 -8.94
CA PRO A 149 0.28 -13.36 -9.70
C PRO A 149 0.93 -13.42 -11.08
N GLU A 150 1.98 -14.24 -11.26
CA GLU A 150 2.71 -14.42 -12.51
C GLU A 150 1.90 -15.17 -13.58
N ALA A 151 0.80 -15.83 -13.19
CA ALA A 151 -0.08 -16.51 -14.13
C ALA A 151 -1.06 -15.56 -14.84
N PHE A 152 -1.10 -14.28 -14.44
CA PHE A 152 -1.91 -13.25 -15.10
C PHE A 152 -1.21 -12.74 -16.38
N PRO A 153 -1.97 -12.33 -17.41
CA PRO A 153 -3.43 -12.16 -17.41
C PRO A 153 -4.20 -13.49 -17.48
N LEU A 154 -5.37 -13.49 -16.86
CA LEU A 154 -6.34 -14.59 -16.99
C LEU A 154 -7.36 -14.25 -18.07
N LEU A 155 -7.90 -15.26 -18.73
CA LEU A 155 -9.04 -15.11 -19.63
C LEU A 155 -10.30 -15.63 -18.93
N PHE A 156 -11.24 -14.74 -18.65
CA PHE A 156 -12.60 -15.09 -18.24
C PHE A 156 -13.47 -15.22 -19.49
N ARG A 157 -14.31 -16.24 -19.57
CA ARG A 157 -15.19 -16.47 -20.72
C ARG A 157 -16.57 -16.94 -20.29
N ILE A 158 -17.61 -16.43 -20.96
CA ILE A 158 -18.95 -17.02 -20.90
C ILE A 158 -19.05 -18.11 -21.98
N TRP A 159 -19.51 -19.30 -21.58
CA TRP A 159 -19.51 -20.50 -22.41
C TRP A 159 -20.91 -21.13 -22.46
N PRO A 160 -21.51 -21.31 -23.66
CA PRO A 160 -22.75 -22.04 -23.78
C PRO A 160 -22.60 -23.54 -23.56
N VAL A 161 -23.42 -24.10 -22.68
CA VAL A 161 -23.39 -25.54 -22.33
C VAL A 161 -24.54 -26.34 -22.93
N ILE A 162 -25.46 -25.68 -23.65
CA ILE A 162 -26.55 -26.33 -24.39
C ILE A 162 -26.44 -26.02 -25.88
N LYS A 163 -27.06 -26.89 -26.70
CA LYS A 163 -27.24 -26.65 -28.13
C LYS A 163 -28.54 -25.87 -28.39
N GLY A 164 -28.58 -25.09 -29.46
CA GLY A 164 -29.80 -24.37 -29.89
C GLY A 164 -30.20 -23.26 -28.92
N LEU A 165 -29.35 -22.23 -28.80
CA LEU A 165 -29.63 -21.10 -27.92
C LEU A 165 -30.75 -20.24 -28.53
N PRO A 166 -31.72 -19.79 -27.74
CA PRO A 166 -32.76 -18.87 -28.21
C PRO A 166 -32.17 -17.51 -28.62
N GLU A 167 -32.76 -16.87 -29.64
CA GLU A 167 -32.34 -15.54 -30.12
C GLU A 167 -32.37 -14.49 -29.00
N GLU A 168 -33.34 -14.58 -28.08
CA GLU A 168 -33.41 -13.74 -26.88
C GLU A 168 -32.13 -13.80 -26.03
N LEU A 169 -31.48 -14.97 -25.93
CA LEU A 169 -30.24 -15.15 -25.17
C LEU A 169 -29.05 -14.46 -25.86
N GLU A 170 -29.03 -14.43 -27.18
CA GLU A 170 -27.95 -13.83 -27.97
C GLU A 170 -27.87 -12.30 -27.79
N GLN A 171 -29.03 -11.69 -27.54
CA GLN A 171 -29.16 -10.26 -27.33
C GLN A 171 -28.86 -9.84 -25.88
N LEU A 172 -28.75 -10.79 -24.95
CA LEU A 172 -28.45 -10.48 -23.56
C LEU A 172 -27.06 -9.86 -23.41
N ARG A 173 -26.95 -8.97 -22.43
CA ARG A 173 -25.70 -8.34 -22.02
C ARG A 173 -25.46 -8.60 -20.54
N PHE A 174 -24.32 -9.19 -20.26
CA PHE A 174 -23.78 -9.41 -18.94
C PHE A 174 -22.81 -8.28 -18.63
N SER A 175 -22.58 -8.03 -17.34
CA SER A 175 -21.61 -7.04 -16.88
C SER A 175 -20.62 -7.74 -15.97
N LEU A 176 -19.34 -7.70 -16.35
CA LEU A 176 -18.24 -8.26 -15.57
C LEU A 176 -17.45 -7.11 -14.95
N THR A 177 -17.23 -7.21 -13.65
CA THR A 177 -16.39 -6.29 -12.88
C THR A 177 -15.30 -7.10 -12.20
N ALA A 178 -14.09 -6.54 -12.07
CA ALA A 178 -13.00 -7.17 -11.33
C ALA A 178 -12.33 -6.19 -10.37
N LYS A 179 -11.97 -6.66 -9.17
CA LYS A 179 -11.24 -5.89 -8.16
C LYS A 179 -10.27 -6.77 -7.38
N PRO A 180 -9.18 -6.23 -6.81
CA PRO A 180 -8.29 -7.04 -5.99
C PRO A 180 -8.93 -7.29 -4.63
N ILE A 181 -8.59 -8.43 -4.05
CA ILE A 181 -8.80 -8.70 -2.63
C ILE A 181 -7.43 -8.51 -1.98
N LEU A 182 -7.27 -7.41 -1.26
CA LEU A 182 -6.00 -7.04 -0.65
C LEU A 182 -5.87 -7.59 0.78
N THR A 183 -4.62 -7.75 1.24
CA THR A 183 -4.30 -7.85 2.68
C THR A 183 -4.69 -6.57 3.39
N ASP A 184 -4.83 -6.61 4.70
CA ASP A 184 -5.03 -5.45 5.60
C ASP A 184 -3.71 -4.70 5.87
N GLU A 185 -2.81 -4.70 4.89
CA GLU A 185 -1.44 -4.21 5.02
C GLU A 185 -1.08 -3.32 3.83
N GLY A 186 -0.21 -2.34 4.09
CA GLY A 186 0.55 -1.59 3.11
C GLY A 186 2.04 -1.64 3.46
N ALA A 187 2.84 -0.81 2.81
CA ALA A 187 4.26 -0.68 3.14
C ALA A 187 4.67 0.77 3.31
N LEU A 188 5.57 1.03 4.26
CA LEU A 188 6.33 2.27 4.35
C LEU A 188 7.71 2.04 3.76
N LYS A 189 8.09 2.81 2.74
CA LYS A 189 9.46 2.89 2.25
C LYS A 189 10.12 4.15 2.80
N LEU A 190 11.07 3.96 3.71
CA LEU A 190 11.74 5.03 4.46
C LEU A 190 13.15 5.28 3.93
N THR A 191 13.42 6.53 3.58
CA THR A 191 14.75 7.01 3.20
C THR A 191 15.23 8.03 4.20
N LEU A 192 16.35 7.75 4.87
CA LEU A 192 17.03 8.70 5.75
C LEU A 192 18.19 9.34 4.98
N ARG A 193 18.23 10.67 4.97
CA ARG A 193 19.29 11.46 4.34
C ARG A 193 20.09 12.14 5.44
N TYR A 194 21.39 11.87 5.42
CA TYR A 194 22.33 12.28 6.45
C TYR A 194 23.10 13.53 6.00
N PRO A 195 23.30 14.53 6.87
CA PRO A 195 24.21 15.64 6.60
C PRO A 195 25.63 15.14 6.32
N GLU A 196 26.31 15.75 5.33
CA GLU A 196 27.68 15.39 4.92
C GLU A 196 28.67 15.29 6.09
N LYS A 197 28.62 16.26 7.02
CA LYS A 197 29.53 16.33 8.17
C LYS A 197 29.27 15.27 9.24
N LEU A 198 28.08 14.68 9.22
CA LEU A 198 27.60 13.73 10.21
C LEU A 198 27.18 12.43 9.52
N LYS A 199 27.84 12.00 8.44
CA LYS A 199 27.49 10.74 7.78
C LYS A 199 27.65 9.54 8.74
N ASP A 200 26.78 8.55 8.55
CA ASP A 200 26.85 7.23 9.20
C ASP A 200 26.80 7.24 10.73
N ARG A 201 26.23 8.29 11.36
CA ARG A 201 25.99 8.28 12.81
C ARG A 201 24.76 7.48 13.15
N ASN A 202 24.74 6.95 14.38
CA ASN A 202 23.71 6.05 14.84
C ASN A 202 22.39 6.79 15.06
N VAL A 203 21.30 6.13 14.69
CA VAL A 203 19.94 6.57 14.94
C VAL A 203 19.13 5.40 15.49
N THR A 204 18.25 5.69 16.43
CA THR A 204 17.21 4.75 16.85
C THR A 204 15.94 5.08 16.07
N LEU A 205 15.56 4.19 15.17
CA LEU A 205 14.31 4.25 14.43
C LEU A 205 13.22 3.53 15.22
N ARG A 206 12.08 4.20 15.44
CA ARG A 206 10.89 3.59 16.03
C ARG A 206 9.69 3.80 15.13
N ILE A 207 8.91 2.74 14.93
CA ILE A 207 7.60 2.79 14.26
C ILE A 207 6.60 2.20 15.25
N ASP A 208 5.59 2.99 15.63
CA ASP A 208 4.60 2.65 16.66
C ASP A 208 5.23 2.19 17.97
N ASP A 209 6.17 3.00 18.45
CA ASP A 209 6.96 2.76 19.65
C ASP A 209 7.91 1.54 19.62
N GLU A 210 7.83 0.68 18.60
CA GLU A 210 8.73 -0.46 18.40
C GLU A 210 10.03 -0.06 17.70
N VAL A 211 11.17 -0.47 18.26
CA VAL A 211 12.50 -0.22 17.65
C VAL A 211 12.64 -1.07 16.39
N ARG A 212 13.07 -0.43 15.30
CA ARG A 212 13.32 -1.05 14.00
C ARG A 212 14.78 -0.82 13.57
N ASP A 213 15.30 -1.72 12.75
CA ASP A 213 16.62 -1.56 12.15
C ASP A 213 16.59 -0.44 11.07
N PRO A 214 17.37 0.65 11.21
CA PRO A 214 17.45 1.73 10.22
C PRO A 214 18.03 1.30 8.85
N ALA A 215 18.69 0.14 8.77
CA ALA A 215 19.16 -0.44 7.52
C ALA A 215 17.99 -0.94 6.65
N ILE A 216 16.89 -1.35 7.26
CA ILE A 216 15.67 -1.75 6.56
C ILE A 216 15.04 -0.50 5.94
N LYS A 217 14.84 -0.54 4.62
CA LYS A 217 14.25 0.57 3.86
C LYS A 217 12.77 0.43 3.64
N GLU A 218 12.20 -0.74 3.91
CA GLU A 218 10.78 -0.99 3.69
C GLU A 218 10.17 -1.81 4.83
N PHE A 219 9.04 -1.33 5.34
CA PHE A 219 8.34 -1.91 6.48
C PHE A 219 6.91 -2.24 6.08
N MET A 220 6.53 -3.50 6.20
CA MET A 220 5.13 -3.92 6.07
C MET A 220 4.39 -3.55 7.34
N LEU A 221 3.30 -2.79 7.20
CA LEU A 221 2.52 -2.26 8.30
C LEU A 221 1.04 -2.50 8.02
N LYS A 222 0.24 -2.59 9.09
CA LYS A 222 -1.22 -2.66 8.96
C LYS A 222 -1.76 -1.38 8.32
N GLU A 223 -2.95 -1.44 7.75
CA GLU A 223 -3.63 -0.22 7.31
C GLU A 223 -3.98 0.65 8.52
N GLY A 224 -3.83 1.97 8.40
CA GLY A 224 -4.19 2.92 9.46
C GLY A 224 -3.14 3.99 9.73
N GLU A 225 -3.31 4.69 10.84
CA GLU A 225 -2.38 5.71 11.31
C GLU A 225 -1.22 5.06 12.09
N HIS A 226 -0.02 5.55 11.82
CA HIS A 226 1.23 5.10 12.42
C HIS A 226 2.07 6.30 12.84
N ASN A 227 3.00 6.08 13.77
CA ASN A 227 3.94 7.10 14.21
C ASN A 227 5.38 6.68 13.96
N LEU A 228 6.13 7.55 13.29
CA LEU A 228 7.56 7.42 13.04
C LEU A 228 8.32 8.32 14.02
N VAL A 229 9.25 7.76 14.78
CA VAL A 229 10.14 8.51 15.68
C VAL A 229 11.60 8.16 15.35
N ILE A 230 12.42 9.19 15.21
CA ILE A 230 13.88 9.06 15.09
C ILE A 230 14.51 9.74 16.30
N VAL A 231 15.28 8.97 17.07
CA VAL A 231 16.03 9.46 18.22
C VAL A 231 17.52 9.33 17.94
N SER A 232 18.28 10.39 18.19
CA SER A 232 19.73 10.37 18.05
C SER A 232 20.39 11.41 18.96
N ASP A 233 21.63 11.14 19.35
CA ASP A 233 22.50 12.13 20.01
C ASP A 233 23.20 13.03 18.98
N ASP A 234 23.36 12.53 17.75
CA ASP A 234 24.09 13.19 16.67
C ASP A 234 23.17 13.95 15.71
N TYR A 235 21.85 13.76 15.81
CA TYR A 235 20.86 14.48 15.00
C TYR A 235 19.70 15.00 15.84
N ARG A 236 19.00 16.01 15.31
CA ARG A 236 17.73 16.45 15.88
C ARG A 236 16.71 15.31 15.82
N ASN A 237 16.05 15.05 16.95
CA ASN A 237 14.97 14.08 17.02
C ASN A 237 13.80 14.51 16.14
N GLU A 238 13.20 13.55 15.45
CA GLU A 238 12.05 13.73 14.57
C GLU A 238 10.90 12.84 15.02
N SER A 239 9.67 13.36 14.94
CA SER A 239 8.44 12.60 15.21
C SER A 239 7.39 12.99 14.18
N ARG A 240 6.79 12.00 13.52
CA ARG A 240 5.85 12.23 12.43
C ARG A 240 4.78 11.14 12.38
N ALA A 241 3.52 11.55 12.40
CA ALA A 241 2.41 10.67 12.06
C ALA A 241 2.31 10.48 10.53
N PHE A 242 1.93 9.29 10.11
CA PHE A 242 1.65 8.95 8.71
C PHE A 242 0.55 7.90 8.61
N THR A 243 -0.11 7.83 7.45
CA THR A 243 -1.19 6.86 7.21
C THR A 243 -0.75 5.85 6.17
N VAL A 244 -0.86 4.57 6.51
CA VAL A 244 -0.63 3.45 5.60
C VAL A 244 -1.94 3.07 4.95
N GLU A 245 -1.99 3.19 3.63
CA GLU A 245 -3.12 2.72 2.83
C GLU A 245 -2.93 1.26 2.41
N ARG A 246 -4.05 0.53 2.40
CA ARG A 246 -4.09 -0.87 2.00
C ARG A 246 -3.54 -1.10 0.60
N GLY A 247 -2.59 -2.02 0.46
CA GLY A 247 -2.03 -2.42 -0.82
C GLY A 247 -1.19 -1.35 -1.53
N LYS A 248 -0.80 -0.30 -0.81
CA LYS A 248 0.03 0.79 -1.33
C LYS A 248 1.35 0.90 -0.58
N ILE A 249 2.34 1.47 -1.27
CA ILE A 249 3.64 1.79 -0.71
C ILE A 249 3.68 3.30 -0.50
N LEU A 250 3.77 3.73 0.76
CA LEU A 250 4.02 5.12 1.12
C LEU A 250 5.52 5.36 1.15
N GLU A 251 6.02 6.34 0.39
CA GLU A 251 7.42 6.74 0.44
C GLU A 251 7.61 7.97 1.34
N ILE A 252 8.49 7.87 2.34
CA ILE A 252 8.89 8.98 3.20
C ILE A 252 10.41 9.16 3.07
N ALA A 253 10.82 10.38 2.73
CA ALA A 253 12.21 10.81 2.84
C ALA A 253 12.33 11.80 4.00
N LEU A 254 13.31 11.59 4.88
CA LEU A 254 13.63 12.49 5.99
C LEU A 254 15.07 12.97 5.88
N ASP A 255 15.23 14.29 5.89
CA ASP A 255 16.52 14.95 5.99
C ASP A 255 16.85 15.17 7.46
N LEU A 256 17.79 14.37 7.99
CA LEU A 256 18.26 14.52 9.36
C LEU A 256 19.05 15.83 9.50
N LYS A 257 18.93 16.47 10.65
CA LYS A 257 19.50 17.80 10.90
C LYS A 257 20.48 17.77 12.05
N ASP A 258 21.49 18.62 11.96
CA ASP A 258 22.44 18.88 13.03
C ASP A 258 21.69 19.32 14.31
N PRO A 259 21.97 18.74 15.49
CA PRO A 259 21.31 19.05 16.75
C PRO A 259 21.92 20.25 17.46
N THR A 260 22.87 20.98 16.87
CA THR A 260 23.50 22.14 17.49
C THR A 260 22.45 23.22 17.81
N PRO A 261 22.29 23.62 19.08
CA PRO A 261 21.42 24.72 19.46
C PRO A 261 21.76 26.01 18.70
N ILE A 262 20.74 26.75 18.33
CA ILE A 262 20.90 28.08 17.72
C ILE A 262 20.37 29.13 18.70
N VAL A 263 21.20 30.12 19.00
CA VAL A 263 20.87 31.22 19.89
C VAL A 263 20.79 32.52 19.09
N SER A 264 19.76 33.33 19.35
CA SER A 264 19.69 34.72 18.93
C SER A 264 19.46 35.61 20.14
N VAL A 265 20.08 36.80 20.14
CA VAL A 265 20.03 37.70 21.28
C VAL A 265 19.57 39.07 20.87
N GLU A 266 18.59 39.62 21.56
CA GLU A 266 18.05 40.94 21.29
C GLU A 266 18.20 41.84 22.52
N ALA A 267 18.73 43.04 22.31
CA ALA A 267 18.90 44.02 23.37
C ALA A 267 18.83 45.44 22.78
N PRO A 268 18.60 46.47 23.60
CA PRO A 268 18.69 47.86 23.17
C PRO A 268 20.05 48.20 22.54
N GLU A 269 20.12 49.18 21.63
CA GLU A 269 21.32 49.52 20.85
C GLU A 269 22.59 49.75 21.69
N ASN A 270 22.45 50.27 22.91
CA ASN A 270 23.57 50.60 23.80
C ASN A 270 23.96 49.46 24.76
N ALA A 271 23.32 48.29 24.65
CA ALA A 271 23.62 47.16 25.50
C ALA A 271 24.86 46.39 25.00
N ARG A 272 25.79 46.08 25.91
CA ARG A 272 26.85 45.11 25.64
C ARG A 272 26.38 43.73 26.06
N ILE A 273 26.59 42.75 25.19
CA ILE A 273 26.10 41.39 25.37
C ILE A 273 27.29 40.46 25.44
N TYR A 274 27.32 39.61 26.46
CA TYR A 274 28.31 38.57 26.63
C TYR A 274 27.61 37.22 26.75
N PHE A 275 28.08 36.23 26.00
CA PHE A 275 27.64 34.84 26.09
C PHE A 275 28.86 34.02 26.55
N ASP A 276 28.77 33.37 27.71
CA ASP A 276 29.87 32.69 28.39
C ASP A 276 31.14 33.57 28.52
N GLY A 277 30.93 34.85 28.83
CA GLY A 277 32.00 35.85 28.96
C GLY A 277 32.58 36.37 27.64
N GLN A 278 32.17 35.84 26.49
CA GLN A 278 32.59 36.33 25.17
C GLN A 278 31.62 37.37 24.62
N ALA A 279 32.14 38.49 24.11
CA ALA A 279 31.31 39.56 23.55
C ALA A 279 30.60 39.10 22.26
N VAL A 280 29.28 39.26 22.21
CA VAL A 280 28.47 38.94 21.03
C VAL A 280 28.58 40.09 20.04
N ALA A 281 29.28 39.87 18.92
CA ALA A 281 29.61 40.93 17.95
C ALA A 281 28.41 41.44 17.14
N ASN A 282 27.41 40.60 16.88
CA ASN A 282 26.20 40.98 16.13
C ASN A 282 24.96 40.38 16.81
N PRO A 283 24.28 41.13 17.70
CA PRO A 283 23.12 40.63 18.45
C PRO A 283 22.01 40.08 17.56
N LEU A 284 21.73 40.76 16.44
CA LEU A 284 20.64 40.40 15.52
C LEU A 284 20.91 39.12 14.72
N ALA A 285 22.16 38.64 14.68
CA ALA A 285 22.50 37.40 14.00
C ALA A 285 22.36 36.20 14.96
N SER A 286 21.74 35.12 14.47
CA SER A 286 21.75 33.85 15.20
C SER A 286 23.11 33.17 15.10
N PHE A 287 23.56 32.54 16.17
CA PHE A 287 24.82 31.80 16.21
C PHE A 287 24.64 30.41 16.85
N PRO A 288 25.44 29.41 16.44
CA PRO A 288 25.44 28.10 17.08
C PRO A 288 26.11 28.17 18.46
N ALA A 289 25.59 27.41 19.42
CA ALA A 289 26.18 27.24 20.74
C ALA A 289 26.18 25.75 21.12
N GLU A 290 27.04 25.35 22.06
CA GLU A 290 27.00 23.99 22.60
C GLU A 290 25.71 23.76 23.41
N ALA A 291 25.39 22.49 23.67
CA ALA A 291 24.29 22.16 24.56
C ALA A 291 24.82 22.03 26.00
N GLY A 292 24.09 22.55 26.96
CA GLY A 292 24.49 22.56 28.37
C GLY A 292 24.08 23.83 29.10
N ASP A 293 24.74 24.09 30.22
CA ASP A 293 24.56 25.30 31.01
C ASP A 293 25.43 26.43 30.45
N HIS A 294 24.80 27.57 30.20
CA HIS A 294 25.43 28.77 29.67
C HIS A 294 25.05 29.97 30.52
N GLU A 295 25.85 31.04 30.44
CA GLU A 295 25.57 32.31 31.07
C GLU A 295 25.46 33.41 30.01
N ILE A 296 24.38 34.18 30.06
CA ILE A 296 24.24 35.40 29.28
C ILE A 296 24.27 36.61 30.21
N ARG A 297 25.10 37.59 29.86
CA ARG A 297 25.24 38.85 30.58
C ARG A 297 24.94 40.01 29.65
N PHE A 298 24.06 40.89 30.10
CA PHE A 298 23.77 42.17 29.47
C PHE A 298 24.31 43.30 30.34
N GLU A 299 24.96 44.29 29.74
CA GLU A 299 25.42 45.50 30.41
C GLU A 299 24.80 46.72 29.71
N VAL A 300 24.10 47.57 30.46
CA VAL A 300 23.46 48.80 29.98
C VAL A 300 23.86 49.94 30.91
N GLY A 301 24.81 50.78 30.48
CA GLY A 301 25.44 51.76 31.36
C GLY A 301 26.17 51.06 32.51
N ASP A 302 25.83 51.43 33.75
CA ASP A 302 26.42 50.83 34.96
C ASP A 302 25.63 49.60 35.47
N TYR A 303 24.51 49.26 34.83
CA TYR A 303 23.70 48.11 35.21
C TYR A 303 24.15 46.85 34.48
N SER A 304 24.23 45.74 35.22
CA SER A 304 24.51 44.42 34.68
C SER A 304 23.42 43.42 35.08
N VAL A 305 22.95 42.66 34.11
CA VAL A 305 21.99 41.56 34.32
C VAL A 305 22.63 40.28 33.82
N VAL A 306 22.74 39.31 34.71
CA VAL A 306 23.25 37.96 34.40
C VAL A 306 22.12 36.96 34.50
N LYS A 307 21.98 36.09 33.50
CA LYS A 307 20.99 35.01 33.49
C LYS A 307 21.64 33.68 33.09
N PRO A 308 21.47 32.62 33.88
CA PRO A 308 21.78 31.27 33.43
C PRO A 308 20.76 30.82 32.39
N VAL A 309 21.22 30.08 31.38
CA VAL A 309 20.40 29.51 30.30
C VAL A 309 20.85 28.08 30.06
N VAL A 310 19.89 27.14 30.02
CA VAL A 310 20.17 25.75 29.67
C VAL A 310 19.80 25.53 28.21
N LEU A 311 20.80 25.30 27.35
CA LEU A 311 20.61 25.03 25.93
C LEU A 311 20.47 23.54 25.69
N LEU A 312 19.27 23.12 25.29
CA LEU A 312 19.00 21.77 24.82
C LEU A 312 19.27 21.61 23.32
N ARG A 313 19.85 20.47 22.96
CA ARG A 313 20.06 20.01 21.58
C ARG A 313 18.80 20.13 20.72
N GLY A 314 18.98 20.58 19.47
CA GLY A 314 17.94 20.67 18.44
C GLY A 314 16.93 21.79 18.65
N ARG A 315 17.17 22.68 19.61
CA ARG A 315 16.30 23.83 19.93
C ARG A 315 16.90 25.13 19.45
N SER A 316 16.02 26.10 19.23
CA SER A 316 16.40 27.49 18.94
C SER A 316 15.92 28.37 20.08
N TYR A 317 16.79 29.25 20.55
CA TYR A 317 16.52 30.14 21.68
C TYR A 317 16.61 31.57 21.20
N ARG A 318 15.61 32.38 21.56
CA ARG A 318 15.66 33.84 21.44
C ARG A 318 15.72 34.40 22.85
N ILE A 319 16.80 35.11 23.16
CA ILE A 319 17.00 35.74 24.47
C ILE A 319 16.89 37.24 24.28
N SER A 320 15.92 37.87 24.93
CA SER A 320 15.67 39.30 24.77
C SER A 320 15.79 40.03 26.11
N LEU A 321 16.56 41.11 26.14
CA LEU A 321 16.50 42.10 27.23
C LEU A 321 15.47 43.17 26.88
N SER A 322 14.46 43.31 27.74
CA SER A 322 13.48 44.41 27.68
C SER A 322 13.60 45.24 28.95
N ILE A 323 13.59 46.57 28.80
CA ILE A 323 13.65 47.53 29.90
C ILE A 323 12.30 48.22 29.97
N ASP A 324 11.69 48.20 31.15
CA ASP A 324 10.41 48.86 31.42
C ASP A 324 10.60 49.94 32.51
N VAL A 325 9.85 51.04 32.40
CA VAL A 325 9.97 52.20 33.29
C VAL A 325 8.61 52.45 33.93
N VAL A 326 8.54 52.28 35.25
CA VAL A 326 7.32 52.56 36.03
C VAL A 326 7.46 53.91 36.72
N VAL A 327 6.50 54.80 36.47
CA VAL A 327 6.41 56.09 37.13
C VAL A 327 5.26 56.02 38.13
N THR A 328 5.57 56.24 39.40
CA THR A 328 4.59 56.36 40.48
C THR A 328 4.68 57.73 41.12
N GLU A 329 3.54 58.37 41.33
CA GLU A 329 3.44 59.61 42.11
C GLU A 329 3.67 59.28 43.60
N SER A 330 4.61 59.97 44.24
CA SER A 330 4.85 59.87 45.69
C SER A 330 4.23 61.08 46.38
N GLU A 331 3.41 60.85 47.41
CA GLU A 331 2.84 61.91 48.29
C GLU A 331 3.94 62.72 49.00
#